data_AF-A0A7Y5CBC8-F1
#
_entry.id   AF-A0A7Y5CBC8-F1
#
_cell.length_a   1.000
_cell.length_b   1.000
_cell.length_c   1.000
_cell.angle_alpha   90.00
_cell.angle_beta   90.00
_cell.angle_gamma   90.00
#
_symmetry.space_group_name_H-M   'P 1'
#
loop_
_entity.id
_entity.type
_entity.pdbx_description
1 polymer ?
#
loop_
_entity_poly.entity_id
_entity_poly.type
_entity_poly.pdbx_seq_one_letter_code
_entity_poly.pdbx_strand_id
1 'polypeptide(L)'
;MELELILAHIQEHAAQYGVVAAIVAPLLYFTRRWTWGPIQWVLELIVYFGIFHTILHYVVALTDWFQFESQMKMLVQEKVRMGYMTPLAAPWEMEAYNPQWLFYLECASVVLIIAAMFRYRPMKTQKPLPKREALRKGVAPGVRPPTSTVRPKG
;
A
#
# COMPACT_ATOMS: atom_id res chain seq x y z
N MET A 1 -23.19 -3.53 20.26
CA MET A 1 -22.06 -3.80 21.19
C MET A 1 -20.75 -3.28 20.62
N GLU A 2 -20.26 -3.75 19.46
CA GLU A 2 -18.97 -3.28 18.92
C GLU A 2 -18.93 -1.78 18.60
N LEU A 3 -20.02 -1.23 18.06
CA LEU A 3 -20.10 0.19 17.70
C LEU A 3 -20.04 1.11 18.93
N GLU A 4 -20.56 0.66 20.07
CA GLU A 4 -20.52 1.40 21.34
C GLU A 4 -19.11 1.38 21.95
N LEU A 5 -18.40 0.25 21.83
CA LEU A 5 -17.00 0.13 22.24
C LEU A 5 -16.09 1.04 21.41
N ILE A 6 -16.31 1.11 20.09
CA ILE A 6 -15.55 2.00 19.20
C ILE A 6 -15.81 3.46 19.57
N LEU A 7 -17.07 3.85 19.79
CA LEU A 7 -17.42 5.22 20.18
C LEU A 7 -16.84 5.61 21.53
N ALA A 8 -16.90 4.71 22.52
CA ALA A 8 -16.33 4.94 23.84
C ALA A 8 -14.79 5.14 23.76
N HIS A 9 -14.10 4.30 23.00
CA HIS A 9 -12.66 4.41 22.79
C HIS A 9 -12.28 5.73 22.09
N ILE A 10 -13.05 6.14 21.07
CA ILE A 10 -12.84 7.42 20.39
C ILE A 10 -13.05 8.59 21.35
N GLN A 11 -14.08 8.56 22.20
CA GLN A 11 -14.32 9.62 23.17
C GLN A 11 -13.21 9.71 24.23
N GLU A 12 -12.75 8.56 24.72
CA GLU A 12 -11.68 8.48 25.73
C GLU A 12 -10.35 9.03 25.19
N HIS A 13 -10.03 8.73 23.92
CA HIS A 13 -8.80 9.17 23.28
C HIS A 13 -8.95 10.42 22.38
N ALA A 14 -10.12 11.04 22.32
CA ALA A 14 -10.41 12.18 21.43
C ALA A 14 -9.42 13.33 21.62
N ALA A 15 -9.08 13.63 22.87
CA ALA A 15 -8.12 14.68 23.21
C ALA A 15 -6.70 14.34 22.69
N GLN A 16 -6.27 13.09 22.83
CA GLN A 16 -4.97 12.62 22.34
C GLN A 16 -4.91 12.68 20.81
N TYR A 17 -5.97 12.22 20.12
CA TYR A 17 -6.08 12.33 18.67
C TYR A 17 -6.09 13.79 18.20
N GLY A 18 -6.74 14.69 18.94
CA GLY A 18 -6.75 16.12 18.66
C GLY A 18 -5.36 16.74 18.75
N VAL A 19 -4.58 16.42 19.79
CA VAL A 19 -3.20 16.89 19.95
C VAL A 19 -2.30 16.35 18.84
N VAL A 20 -2.40 15.06 18.52
CA VAL A 20 -1.65 14.45 17.41
C VAL A 20 -2.00 15.13 16.09
N ALA A 21 -3.29 15.35 15.80
CA ALA A 21 -3.74 16.04 14.59
C ALA A 21 -3.20 17.48 14.52
N ALA A 22 -3.20 18.22 15.64
CA ALA A 22 -2.69 19.58 15.70
C ALA A 22 -1.18 19.69 15.42
N ILE A 23 -0.40 18.64 15.69
CA ILE A 23 1.04 18.59 15.40
C ILE A 23 1.29 18.05 13.99
N VAL A 24 0.61 16.95 13.62
CA VAL A 24 0.82 16.25 12.35
C VAL A 24 0.31 17.07 11.17
N ALA A 25 -0.84 17.74 11.30
CA ALA A 25 -1.40 18.54 10.20
C ALA A 25 -0.49 19.68 9.72
N PRO A 26 0.06 20.55 10.59
CA PRO A 26 1.01 21.58 10.15
C PRO A 26 2.32 20.96 9.64
N LEU A 27 2.81 19.89 10.26
CA LEU A 27 4.00 19.19 9.77
C LEU A 27 3.79 18.67 8.34
N LEU A 28 2.65 18.03 8.06
CA LEU A 28 2.27 17.56 6.73
C LEU A 28 2.06 18.71 5.75
N TYR A 29 1.51 19.84 6.20
CA TYR A 29 1.33 21.03 5.36
C TYR A 29 2.67 21.62 4.91
N PHE A 30 3.62 21.80 5.84
CA PHE A 30 4.96 22.30 5.51
C PHE A 30 5.75 21.31 4.66
N THR A 31 5.62 20.02 4.93
CA THR A 31 6.34 18.96 4.21
C THR A 31 5.60 18.45 2.97
N ARG A 32 4.46 19.06 2.56
CA ARG A 32 3.58 18.57 1.48
C ARG A 32 4.31 18.21 0.18
N ARG A 33 5.35 18.96 -0.15
CA ARG A 33 6.13 18.78 -1.39
C ARG A 33 6.99 17.51 -1.33
N TRP A 34 7.34 17.05 -0.13
CA TRP A 34 8.20 15.91 0.12
C TRP A 34 7.42 14.69 0.59
N THR A 35 6.27 14.88 1.25
CA THR A 35 5.43 13.79 1.79
C THR A 35 4.53 13.10 0.77
N TRP A 36 4.24 13.74 -0.36
CA TRP A 36 3.38 13.14 -1.39
C TRP A 36 3.91 11.80 -1.92
N GLY A 37 5.23 11.69 -2.14
CA GLY A 37 5.87 10.46 -2.60
C GLY A 37 5.73 9.31 -1.60
N PRO A 38 6.15 9.49 -0.34
CA PRO A 38 5.95 8.50 0.72
C PRO A 38 4.50 8.10 0.95
N ILE A 39 3.55 9.04 0.93
CA ILE A 39 2.13 8.73 1.13
C ILE A 39 1.61 7.80 0.03
N GLN A 40 1.88 8.12 -1.24
CA GLN A 40 1.50 7.26 -2.35
C GLN A 40 2.18 5.89 -2.24
N TRP A 41 3.46 5.86 -1.85
CA TRP A 41 4.20 4.61 -1.69
C TRP A 41 3.62 3.72 -0.58
N VAL A 42 3.24 4.29 0.57
CA VAL A 42 2.59 3.55 1.66
C VAL A 42 1.22 3.04 1.24
N LEU A 43 0.43 3.85 0.52
CA LEU A 43 -0.86 3.42 -0.02
C LEU A 43 -0.71 2.24 -1.00
N GLU A 44 0.25 2.32 -1.91
CA GLU A 44 0.57 1.21 -2.83
C GLU A 44 0.99 -0.05 -2.04
N LEU A 45 1.81 0.10 -1.00
CA LEU A 45 2.25 -1.01 -0.15
C LEU A 45 1.05 -1.68 0.55
N ILE A 46 0.13 -0.90 1.12
CA ILE A 46 -1.08 -1.43 1.78
C ILE A 46 -1.92 -2.22 0.78
N VAL A 47 -2.11 -1.70 -0.43
CA VAL A 47 -2.88 -2.38 -1.49
C VAL A 47 -2.19 -3.69 -1.90
N TYR A 48 -0.88 -3.68 -2.13
CA TYR A 48 -0.15 -4.89 -2.52
C TYR A 48 -0.13 -5.94 -1.41
N PHE A 49 0.06 -5.51 -0.16
CA PHE A 49 -0.01 -6.40 0.99
C PHE A 49 -1.41 -7.02 1.14
N GLY A 50 -2.47 -6.21 1.05
CA GLY A 50 -3.84 -6.69 1.15
C GLY A 50 -4.21 -7.70 0.04
N ILE A 51 -3.80 -7.43 -1.21
CA ILE A 51 -4.02 -8.36 -2.33
C ILE A 51 -3.23 -9.66 -2.10
N PHE A 52 -1.94 -9.55 -1.76
CA PHE A 52 -1.10 -10.71 -1.49
C PHE A 52 -1.66 -11.57 -0.36
N HIS A 53 -2.02 -10.96 0.77
CA HIS A 53 -2.58 -11.64 1.94
C HIS A 53 -3.86 -12.39 1.57
N THR A 54 -4.76 -11.72 0.85
CA THR A 54 -6.02 -12.33 0.39
C THR A 54 -5.75 -13.54 -0.51
N ILE A 55 -4.84 -13.42 -1.48
CA ILE A 55 -4.46 -14.52 -2.36
C ILE A 55 -3.85 -15.67 -1.55
N LEU A 56 -2.92 -15.38 -0.65
CA LEU A 56 -2.28 -16.38 0.21
C LEU A 56 -3.31 -17.13 1.05
N HIS A 57 -4.28 -16.42 1.64
CA HIS A 57 -5.37 -17.03 2.39
C HIS A 57 -6.15 -18.06 1.58
N TYR A 58 -6.55 -17.71 0.35
CA TYR A 58 -7.27 -18.64 -0.51
C TYR A 58 -6.40 -19.80 -0.98
N VAL A 59 -5.11 -19.58 -1.23
CA VAL A 59 -4.17 -20.66 -1.59
C VAL A 59 -4.03 -21.64 -0.43
N VAL A 60 -3.86 -21.15 0.80
CA VAL A 60 -3.75 -22.00 1.99
C VAL A 60 -5.04 -22.79 2.22
N ALA A 61 -6.20 -22.14 2.14
CA ALA A 61 -7.49 -22.81 2.26
C ALA A 61 -7.69 -23.87 1.16
N LEU A 62 -7.26 -23.59 -0.07
CA LEU A 62 -7.30 -24.55 -1.17
C LEU A 62 -6.36 -25.74 -0.93
N THR A 63 -5.16 -25.50 -0.38
CA THR A 63 -4.23 -26.59 -0.05
C THR A 63 -4.74 -27.47 1.09
N ASP A 64 -5.37 -26.90 2.13
CA ASP A 64 -6.02 -27.67 3.20
C ASP A 64 -7.15 -28.54 2.63
N TRP A 65 -7.99 -27.93 1.78
CA TRP A 65 -9.05 -28.65 1.08
C TRP A 65 -8.53 -29.78 0.20
N PHE A 66 -7.49 -29.53 -0.59
CA PHE A 66 -6.87 -30.53 -1.46
C PHE A 66 -6.23 -31.67 -0.64
N GLN A 67 -5.59 -31.34 0.47
CA GLN A 67 -5.02 -32.34 1.37
C GLN A 67 -6.11 -33.22 2.01
N PHE A 68 -7.23 -32.63 2.41
CA PHE A 68 -8.39 -33.38 2.92
C PHE A 68 -9.01 -34.32 1.87
N GLU A 69 -9.08 -33.89 0.61
CA GLU A 69 -9.68 -34.71 -0.45
C GLU A 69 -8.74 -35.83 -0.92
N SER A 70 -7.44 -35.56 -0.97
CA SER A 70 -6.42 -36.53 -1.40
C SER A 70 -6.18 -37.68 -0.40
N GLN A 71 -6.76 -37.65 0.80
CA GLN A 71 -6.82 -38.76 1.76
C GLN A 71 -7.76 -39.91 1.30
N MET A 72 -7.71 -40.30 0.02
CA MET A 72 -8.61 -41.29 -0.60
C MET A 72 -8.49 -42.71 -0.02
N LYS A 73 -7.44 -43.01 0.76
CA LYS A 73 -7.23 -44.31 1.39
C LYS A 73 -7.83 -44.45 2.80
N MET A 74 -8.36 -43.37 3.40
CA MET A 74 -9.00 -43.44 4.71
C MET A 74 -10.53 -43.52 4.56
N LEU A 75 -11.17 -44.29 5.45
CA LEU A 75 -12.63 -44.26 5.61
C LEU A 75 -13.06 -42.81 5.87
N VAL A 76 -14.19 -42.38 5.32
CA VAL A 76 -14.69 -40.99 5.45
C VAL A 76 -14.77 -40.53 6.92
N GLN A 77 -14.94 -41.46 7.86
CA GLN A 77 -14.97 -41.21 9.31
C GLN A 77 -13.60 -40.90 9.94
N GLU A 78 -12.48 -41.21 9.28
CA GLU A 78 -11.11 -40.97 9.77
C GLU A 78 -10.44 -39.77 9.09
N LYS A 79 -11.12 -39.08 8.16
CA LYS A 79 -10.56 -37.89 7.53
C LYS A 79 -10.39 -36.77 8.56
N VAL A 80 -9.15 -36.42 8.87
CA VAL A 80 -8.81 -35.31 9.77
C VAL A 80 -8.45 -34.09 8.95
N ARG A 81 -9.14 -32.96 9.19
CA ARG A 81 -8.72 -31.66 8.65
C ARG A 81 -7.50 -31.16 9.43
N MET A 82 -6.47 -30.73 8.71
CA MET A 82 -5.27 -30.13 9.32
C MET A 82 -5.57 -28.73 9.87
N GLY A 83 -6.61 -28.07 9.35
CA GLY A 83 -7.10 -26.80 9.89
C GLY A 83 -6.17 -25.64 9.55
N TYR A 84 -5.49 -25.72 8.40
CA TYR A 84 -4.59 -24.65 7.99
C TYR A 84 -5.40 -23.39 7.69
N MET A 85 -5.09 -22.31 8.41
CA MET A 85 -5.82 -21.06 8.33
C MET A 85 -4.90 -19.87 8.55
N THR A 86 -5.11 -18.82 7.75
CA THR A 86 -4.55 -17.50 7.98
C THR A 86 -5.67 -16.52 8.37
N PRO A 87 -5.48 -15.66 9.37
CA PRO A 87 -6.49 -14.70 9.79
C PRO A 87 -6.64 -13.54 8.77
N LEU A 88 -7.86 -13.31 8.27
CA LEU A 88 -8.12 -12.21 7.35
C LEU A 88 -8.22 -10.84 8.05
N ALA A 89 -8.81 -10.80 9.25
CA ALA A 89 -9.07 -9.55 9.96
C ALA A 89 -7.87 -9.08 10.80
N ALA A 90 -7.06 -10.02 11.31
CA ALA A 90 -5.93 -9.76 12.20
C ALA A 90 -4.64 -10.44 11.70
N PRO A 91 -4.06 -9.97 10.57
CA PRO A 91 -2.85 -10.57 9.98
C PRO A 91 -1.59 -10.48 10.88
N TRP A 92 -1.66 -9.73 11.97
CA TRP A 92 -0.55 -9.55 12.90
C TRP A 92 -0.67 -10.39 14.17
N GLU A 93 -1.79 -11.08 14.38
CA GLU A 93 -1.99 -11.95 15.54
C GLU A 93 -1.41 -13.34 15.27
N MET A 94 -0.17 -13.57 15.71
CA MET A 94 0.56 -14.82 15.51
C MET A 94 -0.20 -16.05 16.04
N GLU A 95 -0.98 -15.88 17.11
CA GLU A 95 -1.76 -16.96 17.73
C GLU A 95 -2.91 -17.46 16.84
N ALA A 96 -3.41 -16.62 15.94
CA ALA A 96 -4.48 -16.98 15.01
C ALA A 96 -3.96 -17.75 13.78
N TYR A 97 -2.64 -17.90 13.62
CA TYR A 97 -2.04 -18.68 12.54
C TYR A 97 -1.92 -20.15 12.91
N ASN A 98 -2.47 -21.00 12.06
CA ASN A 98 -2.25 -22.43 12.15
C ASN A 98 -1.84 -22.96 10.78
N PRO A 99 -0.65 -23.53 10.59
CA PRO A 99 0.55 -23.57 11.44
C PRO A 99 1.36 -22.27 11.48
N GLN A 100 2.18 -22.10 12.53
CA GLN A 100 3.00 -20.89 12.78
C GLN A 100 4.00 -20.54 11.66
N TRP A 101 4.46 -21.52 10.86
CA TRP A 101 5.40 -21.23 9.78
C TRP A 101 4.79 -20.34 8.68
N LEU A 102 3.46 -20.35 8.52
CA LEU A 102 2.75 -19.46 7.59
C LEU A 102 2.96 -17.99 7.95
N PHE A 103 3.02 -17.66 9.25
CA PHE A 103 3.28 -16.30 9.70
C PHE A 103 4.68 -15.82 9.27
N TYR A 104 5.70 -16.68 9.40
CA TYR A 104 7.05 -16.34 8.94
C TYR A 104 7.13 -16.21 7.41
N LEU A 105 6.36 -17.01 6.66
CA LEU A 105 6.25 -16.87 5.21
C LEU A 105 5.64 -15.51 4.84
N GLU A 106 4.59 -15.09 5.54
CA GLU A 106 3.94 -13.80 5.32
C GLU A 106 4.86 -12.62 5.67
N CYS A 107 5.61 -12.72 6.76
CA CYS A 107 6.64 -11.73 7.10
C CYS A 107 7.75 -11.67 6.03
N ALA A 108 8.21 -12.82 5.53
CA ALA A 108 9.21 -12.87 4.48
C ALA A 108 8.70 -12.26 3.16
N SER A 109 7.45 -12.53 2.79
CA SER A 109 6.84 -11.96 1.58
C SER A 109 6.61 -10.45 1.71
N VAL A 110 6.26 -9.93 2.88
CA VAL A 110 6.21 -8.47 3.14
C VAL A 110 7.56 -7.83 2.85
N VAL A 111 8.65 -8.43 3.37
CA VAL A 111 10.01 -7.92 3.11
C VAL A 111 10.34 -7.95 1.61
N LEU A 112 9.96 -9.02 0.91
CA LEU A 112 10.15 -9.12 -0.55
C LEU A 112 9.35 -8.09 -1.33
N ILE A 113 8.09 -7.82 -0.94
CA ILE A 113 7.25 -6.79 -1.55
C ILE A 113 7.91 -5.42 -1.35
N ILE A 114 8.36 -5.11 -0.13
CA ILE A 114 9.07 -3.87 0.19
C ILE A 114 10.34 -3.75 -0.68
N ALA A 115 11.16 -4.80 -0.74
CA ALA A 115 12.38 -4.83 -1.55
C ALA A 115 12.08 -4.63 -3.04
N ALA A 116 11.05 -5.27 -3.57
CA ALA A 116 10.59 -5.12 -4.94
C ALA A 116 10.11 -3.68 -5.21
N MET A 117 9.32 -3.09 -4.30
CA MET A 117 8.88 -1.71 -4.42
C MET A 117 10.06 -0.74 -4.45
N PHE A 118 11.06 -0.91 -3.57
CA PHE A 118 12.28 -0.11 -3.61
C PHE A 118 13.06 -0.27 -4.93
N ARG A 119 13.11 -1.48 -5.48
CA ARG A 119 13.86 -1.79 -6.70
C ARG A 119 13.20 -1.31 -7.99
N TYR A 120 11.87 -1.43 -8.09
CA TYR A 120 11.11 -1.18 -9.32
C TYR A 120 10.40 0.18 -9.34
N ARG A 121 10.11 0.76 -8.16
CA ARG A 121 9.53 2.09 -8.00
C ARG A 121 10.47 2.98 -7.16
N PRO A 122 11.59 3.44 -7.73
CA PRO A 122 12.41 4.42 -7.04
C PRO A 122 11.56 5.66 -6.75
N MET A 123 11.65 6.19 -5.53
CA MET A 123 10.97 7.42 -5.05
C MET A 123 11.46 8.70 -5.77
N LYS A 124 11.87 8.59 -7.04
CA LYS A 124 12.24 9.72 -7.87
C LYS A 124 10.95 10.36 -8.33
N THR A 125 10.67 11.52 -7.76
CA THR A 125 9.65 12.45 -8.26
C THR A 125 9.82 12.55 -9.76
N GLN A 126 8.81 12.10 -10.51
CA GLN A 126 8.82 12.25 -11.97
C GLN A 126 8.99 13.75 -12.24
N LYS A 127 10.10 14.12 -12.90
CA LYS A 127 10.31 15.51 -13.30
C LYS A 127 9.09 15.89 -14.13
N PRO A 128 8.36 16.96 -13.77
CA PRO A 128 7.20 17.36 -14.55
C PRO A 128 7.64 17.51 -16.00
N LEU A 129 6.94 16.84 -16.92
CA LEU A 129 7.24 16.99 -18.35
C LEU A 129 7.27 18.50 -18.65
N PRO A 130 8.25 18.98 -19.43
CA PRO A 130 8.31 20.39 -19.77
C PRO A 130 6.96 20.77 -20.39
N LYS A 131 6.27 21.76 -19.78
CA LYS A 131 5.03 22.30 -20.33
C LYS A 131 5.32 22.65 -21.77
N ARG A 132 4.70 21.93 -22.72
CA ARG A 132 4.74 22.34 -24.13
C ARG A 132 4.20 23.76 -24.16
N GLU A 133 5.01 24.68 -24.67
CA GLU A 133 4.56 26.06 -24.88
C GLU A 133 3.26 25.96 -25.69
N ALA A 134 2.20 26.61 -25.19
CA ALA A 134 0.94 26.63 -25.92
C ALA A 134 1.24 27.16 -27.33
N LEU A 135 0.87 26.39 -28.35
CA LEU A 135 1.01 26.78 -29.74
C LEU A 135 0.37 28.15 -29.89
N ARG A 136 1.19 29.20 -29.98
CA ARG A 136 0.71 30.55 -30.28
C ARG A 136 0.06 30.45 -31.66
N LYS A 137 -1.25 30.66 -31.72
CA LYS A 137 -2.04 30.69 -32.95
C LYS A 137 -1.35 31.65 -33.93
N GLY A 138 -0.71 31.12 -34.97
CA GLY A 138 0.00 31.88 -36.00
C GLY A 138 1.52 31.68 -36.08
N VAL A 139 2.16 30.90 -35.20
CA VAL A 139 3.61 30.59 -35.30
C VAL A 139 3.79 29.13 -35.68
N ALA A 140 4.36 28.87 -36.86
CA ALA A 140 4.69 27.53 -37.31
C ALA A 140 5.69 26.87 -36.34
N PRO A 141 5.48 25.61 -35.93
CA PRO A 141 6.39 24.91 -35.03
C PRO A 141 7.76 24.75 -35.70
N GLY A 142 8.79 25.42 -35.17
CA GLY A 142 10.17 25.35 -35.68
C GLY A 142 10.85 26.69 -35.92
N VAL A 143 10.12 27.81 -35.90
CA VAL A 143 10.71 29.14 -36.06
C VAL A 143 11.20 29.65 -34.70
N ARG A 144 12.52 29.67 -34.49
CA ARG A 144 13.10 30.41 -33.35
C ARG A 144 12.64 31.87 -33.44
N PRO A 145 12.13 32.48 -32.36
CA PRO A 145 11.81 33.90 -32.40
C PRO A 145 13.08 34.68 -32.76
N PRO A 146 12.99 35.70 -33.65
CA PRO A 146 14.12 36.57 -33.89
C PRO A 146 14.50 37.22 -32.56
N THR A 147 15.77 37.07 -32.18
CA THR A 147 16.36 37.67 -30.98
C THR A 147 15.94 39.13 -30.94
N SER A 148 15.18 39.55 -29.93
CA SER A 148 14.71 40.93 -29.86
C SER A 148 15.94 41.83 -29.77
N THR A 149 16.25 42.53 -30.86
CA THR A 149 17.22 43.61 -30.85
C THR A 149 16.65 44.69 -29.94
N VAL A 150 17.12 44.71 -28.70
CA VAL A 150 16.86 45.77 -27.73
C VAL A 150 17.33 47.06 -28.39
N ARG A 151 16.38 47.90 -28.81
CA ARG A 151 16.67 49.22 -29.38
C ARG A 151 17.32 50.03 -28.25
N PRO A 152 18.54 50.56 -28.41
CA PRO A 152 19.12 51.42 -27.39
C PRO A 152 18.21 52.65 -27.26
N LYS A 153 17.76 52.92 -26.02
CA LYS A 153 17.08 54.16 -25.69
C LYS A 153 18.11 55.28 -25.82
N GLY A 154 17.94 56.11 -26.85
CA GLY A 154 18.50 57.46 -26.88
C GLY A 154 17.69 58.39 -25.99
#